data_AF-A0A392MJ15-F1
#
_entry.id   AF-A0A392MJ15-F1
#
_cell.length_a   1.000
_cell.length_b   1.000
_cell.length_c   1.000
_cell.angle_alpha   90.00
_cell.angle_beta   90.00
_cell.angle_gamma   90.00
#
_symmetry.space_group_name_H-M   'P 1'
#
loop_
_entity.id
_entity.type
_entity.pdbx_description
1 polymer ?
#
loop_
_entity_poly.entity_id
_entity_poly.type
_entity_poly.pdbx_seq_one_letter_code
_entity_poly.pdbx_strand_id
1 'polypeptide(L)'
;EISTPVPKFARELSAQYSDFNILSSLNSQLFESSALMHISAVKSLLSALCQLSHQCMSGTSSGLGPTASQKLGSISFSVERMISILVNNVHRVEPFWDQVVSHFLELADNPNPHLKNMALDALDQSISAVLGSNRFQNYKQLKSLQTSQEMEASLDKLTSLECSIISPLKVLYFSTQSVDVRVGSLKILLHVLERYGEKLHYSWPNILEMLRYVADVSEKDLVTLGFQVS
;
A
#
# COMPACT_ATOMS: atom_id res chain seq x y z
N GLU A 1 -2.56 6.30 62.65
CA GLU A 1 -2.60 6.04 61.20
C GLU A 1 -2.62 7.37 60.47
N ILE A 2 -1.64 7.64 59.62
CA ILE A 2 -1.58 8.87 58.82
C ILE A 2 -1.93 8.45 57.39
N SER A 3 -3.15 8.73 56.97
CA SER A 3 -3.60 8.56 55.58
C SER A 3 -2.89 9.58 54.71
N THR A 4 -1.90 9.12 53.94
CA THR A 4 -1.28 9.91 52.87
C THR A 4 -2.26 10.00 51.69
N PRO A 5 -2.65 11.20 51.23
CA PRO A 5 -3.49 11.32 50.05
C PRO A 5 -2.64 11.00 48.81
N VAL A 6 -2.99 9.93 48.11
CA VAL A 6 -2.48 9.66 46.76
C VAL A 6 -2.81 10.88 45.88
N PRO A 7 -1.83 11.51 45.20
CA PRO A 7 -2.08 12.73 44.45
C PRO A 7 -3.06 12.44 43.30
N LYS A 8 -4.18 13.17 43.26
CA LYS A 8 -5.24 13.06 42.23
C LYS A 8 -4.69 13.09 40.79
N PHE A 9 -3.59 13.83 40.57
CA PHE A 9 -2.88 13.91 39.29
C PHE A 9 -2.32 12.57 38.79
N ALA A 10 -1.81 11.71 39.67
CA ALA A 10 -1.28 10.40 39.25
C ALA A 10 -2.41 9.46 38.79
N ARG A 11 -3.60 9.60 39.39
CA ARG A 11 -4.79 8.83 39.03
C ARG A 11 -5.40 9.31 37.71
N GLU A 12 -5.44 10.62 37.46
CA GLU A 12 -5.89 11.19 36.19
C GLU A 12 -4.98 10.83 35.01
N LEU A 13 -3.66 10.85 35.20
CA LEU A 13 -2.70 10.39 34.18
C LEU A 13 -2.88 8.89 33.91
N SER A 14 -3.02 8.05 34.95
CA SER A 14 -3.26 6.61 34.76
C SER A 14 -4.56 6.32 34.00
N ALA A 15 -5.62 7.11 34.23
CA ALA A 15 -6.89 7.01 33.53
C ALA A 15 -6.77 7.42 32.05
N GLN A 16 -6.06 8.53 31.77
CA GLN A 16 -5.78 8.95 30.38
C GLN A 16 -4.93 7.94 29.60
N TYR A 17 -3.92 7.34 30.24
CA TYR A 17 -3.13 6.28 29.62
C TYR A 17 -3.97 5.02 29.36
N SER A 18 -4.86 4.64 30.28
CA SER A 18 -5.78 3.52 30.05
C SER A 18 -6.77 3.80 28.93
N ASP A 19 -7.33 5.00 28.85
CA ASP A 19 -8.26 5.40 27.78
C ASP A 19 -7.57 5.40 26.42
N PHE A 20 -6.34 5.92 26.35
CA PHE A 20 -5.53 5.87 25.12
C PHE A 20 -5.23 4.42 24.69
N ASN A 21 -4.90 3.54 25.63
CA ASN A 21 -4.66 2.13 25.32
C ASN A 21 -5.93 1.42 24.83
N ILE A 22 -7.08 1.72 25.42
CA ILE A 22 -8.37 1.18 24.96
C ILE A 22 -8.69 1.69 23.56
N LEU A 23 -8.55 3.00 23.30
CA LEU A 23 -8.80 3.58 21.98
C LEU A 23 -7.85 3.02 20.93
N SER A 24 -6.56 2.89 21.25
CA SER A 24 -5.56 2.27 20.38
C SER A 24 -5.92 0.82 20.06
N SER A 25 -6.34 0.05 21.07
CA SER A 25 -6.78 -1.34 20.91
C SER A 25 -8.03 -1.44 20.03
N LEU A 26 -9.07 -0.64 20.28
CA LEU A 26 -10.28 -0.61 19.47
C LEU A 26 -9.99 -0.21 18.02
N ASN A 27 -9.09 0.74 17.82
CA ASN A 27 -8.67 1.19 16.50
C ASN A 27 -7.95 0.05 15.75
N SER A 28 -7.01 -0.66 16.38
CA SER A 28 -6.38 -1.84 15.79
C SER A 28 -7.40 -2.94 15.46
N GLN A 29 -8.32 -3.24 16.38
CA GLN A 29 -9.38 -4.21 16.18
C GLN A 29 -10.29 -3.87 15.00
N LEU A 30 -10.58 -2.59 14.76
CA LEU A 30 -11.38 -2.15 13.62
C LEU A 30 -10.72 -2.57 12.29
N PHE A 31 -9.42 -2.29 12.15
CA PHE A 31 -8.69 -2.60 10.91
C PHE A 31 -8.39 -4.09 10.76
N GLU A 32 -8.16 -4.82 11.85
CA GLU A 32 -8.05 -6.29 11.84
C GLU A 32 -9.37 -6.95 11.44
N SER A 33 -10.49 -6.46 12.00
CA SER A 33 -11.83 -6.97 11.70
C SER A 33 -12.31 -6.62 10.29
N SER A 34 -11.59 -5.77 9.56
CA SER A 34 -11.96 -5.39 8.18
C SER A 34 -12.07 -6.60 7.25
N ALA A 35 -11.37 -7.70 7.52
CA ALA A 35 -11.46 -8.98 6.80
C ALA A 35 -12.88 -9.57 6.80
N LEU A 36 -13.69 -9.27 7.83
CA LEU A 36 -15.06 -9.79 7.99
C LEU A 36 -16.13 -8.77 7.61
N MET A 37 -15.76 -7.51 7.38
CA MET A 37 -16.70 -6.45 7.03
C MET A 37 -17.25 -6.64 5.61
N HIS A 38 -18.39 -6.01 5.32
CA HIS A 38 -18.89 -5.92 3.95
C HIS A 38 -17.98 -5.03 3.08
N ILE A 39 -17.87 -5.33 1.79
CA ILE A 39 -16.97 -4.62 0.85
C ILE A 39 -17.25 -3.11 0.86
N SER A 40 -18.51 -2.69 0.94
CA SER A 40 -18.86 -1.26 1.00
C SER A 40 -18.33 -0.57 2.27
N ALA A 41 -18.34 -1.25 3.42
CA ALA A 41 -17.80 -0.71 4.66
C ALA A 41 -16.27 -0.56 4.60
N VAL A 42 -15.58 -1.55 4.02
CA VAL A 42 -14.13 -1.47 3.78
C VAL A 42 -13.79 -0.30 2.85
N LYS A 43 -14.55 -0.12 1.75
CA LYS A 43 -14.39 1.02 0.84
C LYS A 43 -14.62 2.36 1.54
N SER A 44 -15.65 2.47 2.37
CA SER A 44 -15.91 3.69 3.16
C SER A 44 -14.77 3.99 4.13
N LEU A 45 -14.21 2.98 4.79
CA LEU A 45 -13.07 3.12 5.69
C LEU A 45 -11.83 3.61 4.94
N LEU A 46 -11.52 3.01 3.79
CA LEU A 46 -10.44 3.47 2.91
C LEU A 46 -10.66 4.91 2.44
N SER A 47 -11.89 5.27 2.03
CA SER A 47 -12.22 6.64 1.61
C SER A 47 -11.98 7.65 2.74
N ALA A 48 -12.35 7.31 3.97
CA ALA A 48 -12.11 8.16 5.13
C ALA A 48 -10.60 8.36 5.39
N LEU A 49 -9.79 7.31 5.25
CA LEU A 49 -8.32 7.41 5.39
C LEU A 49 -7.68 8.25 4.28
N CYS A 50 -8.12 8.08 3.03
CA CYS A 50 -7.69 8.92 1.91
C CYS A 50 -8.02 10.39 2.17
N GLN A 51 -9.25 10.69 2.61
CA GLN A 51 -9.69 12.06 2.93
C GLN A 51 -8.86 12.67 4.07
N LEU A 52 -8.57 11.90 5.13
CA LEU A 52 -7.73 12.35 6.23
C LEU A 52 -6.31 12.71 5.75
N SER A 53 -5.74 11.87 4.88
CA SER A 53 -4.44 12.11 4.26
C SER A 53 -4.46 13.39 3.40
N HIS A 54 -5.45 13.54 2.52
CA HIS A 54 -5.61 14.71 1.65
C HIS A 54 -5.79 16.02 2.41
N GLN A 55 -6.53 16.01 3.52
CA GLN A 55 -6.69 17.19 4.38
C GLN A 55 -5.36 17.65 4.98
N CYS A 56 -4.47 16.70 5.29
CA CYS A 56 -3.14 17.00 5.80
C CYS A 56 -2.18 17.48 4.70
N MET A 57 -2.33 16.97 3.47
CA MET A 57 -1.57 17.40 2.29
C MET A 57 -1.93 18.81 1.82
N SER A 58 -3.23 19.11 1.74
CA SER A 58 -3.77 20.36 1.16
C SER A 58 -3.79 21.55 2.12
N GLY A 59 -3.32 21.37 3.36
CA GLY A 59 -3.60 22.27 4.46
C GLY A 59 -3.10 23.71 4.23
N THR A 60 -4.05 24.56 3.83
CA THR A 60 -4.00 26.02 3.81
C THR A 60 -3.47 26.57 5.12
N SER A 61 -2.54 27.51 5.02
CA SER A 61 -2.04 28.31 6.14
C SER A 61 -3.16 29.20 6.69
N SER A 62 -3.95 28.69 7.64
CA SER A 62 -4.85 29.51 8.44
C SER A 62 -4.48 29.37 9.91
N GLY A 63 -3.55 30.24 10.34
CA GLY A 63 -3.34 30.78 11.69
C GLY A 63 -3.06 29.85 12.89
N LEU A 64 -3.77 28.73 13.01
CA LEU A 64 -3.77 27.79 14.14
C LEU A 64 -3.76 26.32 13.67
N GLY A 65 -3.24 26.06 12.47
CA GLY A 65 -3.21 24.72 11.88
C GLY A 65 -2.18 23.78 12.52
N PRO A 66 -2.36 22.45 12.41
CA PRO A 66 -1.40 21.46 12.89
C PRO A 66 -0.02 21.67 12.27
N THR A 67 1.03 21.39 13.05
CA THR A 67 2.43 21.53 12.62
C THR A 67 2.72 20.62 11.43
N ALA A 68 3.75 20.93 10.64
CA ALA A 68 4.17 20.07 9.52
C ALA A 68 4.45 18.62 9.96
N SER A 69 5.02 18.43 11.16
CA SER A 69 5.25 17.11 11.76
C SER A 69 3.95 16.37 12.10
N GLN A 70 2.93 17.08 12.61
CA GLN A 70 1.62 16.48 12.90
C GLN A 70 0.89 16.09 11.61
N LYS A 71 0.97 16.92 10.56
CA LYS A 71 0.42 16.60 9.23
C LYS A 71 1.07 15.35 8.64
N LEU A 72 2.41 15.26 8.71
CA LEU A 72 3.13 14.07 8.26
C LEU A 72 2.75 12.81 9.06
N GLY A 73 2.62 12.94 10.38
CA GLY A 73 2.18 11.84 11.25
C GLY A 73 0.77 11.34 10.90
N SER A 74 -0.16 12.24 10.58
CA SER A 74 -1.51 11.85 10.16
C SER A 74 -1.53 11.16 8.79
N ILE A 75 -0.68 11.60 7.85
CA ILE A 75 -0.54 10.93 6.54
C ILE A 75 0.05 9.52 6.74
N SER A 76 1.12 9.39 7.54
CA SER A 76 1.73 8.09 7.88
C SER A 76 0.70 7.15 8.48
N PHE A 77 -0.09 7.64 9.45
CA PHE A 77 -1.17 6.86 10.05
C PHE A 77 -2.18 6.38 8.99
N SER A 78 -2.63 7.27 8.10
CA SER A 78 -3.56 6.88 7.03
C SER A 78 -2.96 5.78 6.15
N VAL A 79 -1.72 5.95 5.68
CA VAL A 79 -1.03 4.98 4.83
C VAL A 79 -0.87 3.63 5.53
N GLU A 80 -0.40 3.62 6.78
CA GLU A 80 -0.25 2.39 7.57
C GLU A 80 -1.58 1.65 7.76
N ARG A 81 -2.68 2.37 7.98
CA ARG A 81 -4.00 1.76 8.11
C ARG A 81 -4.54 1.25 6.78
N MET A 82 -4.27 1.94 5.67
CA MET A 82 -4.62 1.44 4.32
C MET A 82 -3.89 0.14 4.00
N ILE A 83 -2.59 0.06 4.30
CA ILE A 83 -1.80 -1.18 4.15
C ILE A 83 -2.38 -2.29 5.04
N SER A 84 -2.68 -2.00 6.31
CA SER A 84 -3.27 -2.99 7.23
C SER A 84 -4.60 -3.55 6.71
N ILE A 85 -5.50 -2.69 6.23
CA ILE A 85 -6.76 -3.11 5.60
C ILE A 85 -6.49 -4.00 4.40
N LEU A 86 -5.58 -3.59 3.51
CA LEU A 86 -5.24 -4.34 2.30
C LEU A 86 -4.71 -5.74 2.64
N VAL A 87 -3.76 -5.82 3.57
CA VAL A 87 -3.16 -7.08 4.05
C VAL A 87 -4.22 -8.01 4.64
N ASN A 88 -5.11 -7.49 5.49
CA ASN A 88 -6.19 -8.28 6.09
C ASN A 88 -7.24 -8.73 5.06
N ASN A 89 -7.31 -8.07 3.91
CA ASN A 89 -8.28 -8.38 2.85
C ASN A 89 -7.65 -8.91 1.55
N VAL A 90 -6.41 -9.41 1.57
CA VAL A 90 -5.73 -9.94 0.36
C VAL A 90 -6.55 -10.99 -0.39
N HIS A 91 -7.33 -11.79 0.33
CA HIS A 91 -8.23 -12.82 -0.20
C HIS A 91 -9.33 -12.27 -1.13
N ARG A 92 -9.64 -10.98 -1.03
CA ARG A 92 -10.68 -10.28 -1.77
C ARG A 92 -10.26 -8.87 -2.19
N VAL A 93 -8.98 -8.69 -2.55
CA VAL A 93 -8.35 -7.37 -2.76
C VAL A 93 -8.89 -6.57 -3.95
N GLU A 94 -9.34 -7.26 -4.99
CA GLU A 94 -9.71 -6.67 -6.30
C GLU A 94 -10.65 -5.45 -6.21
N PRO A 95 -11.72 -5.42 -5.40
CA PRO A 95 -12.66 -4.31 -5.39
C PRO A 95 -12.09 -2.98 -4.87
N PHE A 96 -10.96 -2.99 -4.15
CA PHE A 96 -10.39 -1.80 -3.51
C PHE A 96 -8.91 -1.59 -3.81
N TRP A 97 -8.28 -2.47 -4.60
CA TRP A 97 -6.89 -2.31 -5.04
C TRP A 97 -6.64 -0.94 -5.66
N ASP A 98 -7.42 -0.58 -6.69
CA ASP A 98 -7.24 0.67 -7.43
C ASP A 98 -7.39 1.90 -6.51
N GLN A 99 -8.28 1.86 -5.53
CA GLN A 99 -8.47 2.95 -4.57
C GLN A 99 -7.22 3.17 -3.70
N VAL A 100 -6.65 2.08 -3.17
CA VAL A 100 -5.44 2.15 -2.34
C VAL A 100 -4.25 2.62 -3.15
N VAL A 101 -4.04 2.00 -4.31
CA VAL A 101 -2.93 2.32 -5.20
C VAL A 101 -3.01 3.75 -5.73
N SER A 102 -4.20 4.22 -6.14
CA SER A 102 -4.35 5.60 -6.64
C SER A 102 -3.87 6.62 -5.61
N HIS A 103 -4.17 6.39 -4.33
CA HIS A 103 -3.69 7.27 -3.27
C HIS A 103 -2.16 7.23 -3.10
N PHE A 104 -1.54 6.05 -3.20
CA PHE A 104 -0.07 5.95 -3.14
C PHE A 104 0.59 6.60 -4.36
N LEU A 105 0.01 6.47 -5.54
CA LEU A 105 0.50 7.17 -6.74
C LEU A 105 0.42 8.69 -6.56
N GLU A 106 -0.66 9.22 -6.00
CA GLU A 106 -0.78 10.65 -5.66
C GLU A 106 0.28 11.11 -4.66
N LEU A 107 0.59 10.30 -3.65
CA LEU A 107 1.65 10.59 -2.68
C LEU A 107 3.04 10.55 -3.32
N ALA A 108 3.28 9.62 -4.26
CA ALA A 108 4.53 9.50 -5.00
C ALA A 108 4.79 10.69 -5.95
N ASP A 109 3.74 11.35 -6.42
CA ASP A 109 3.84 12.57 -7.24
C ASP A 109 4.02 13.85 -6.40
N ASN A 110 3.96 13.75 -5.07
CA ASN A 110 4.12 14.91 -4.20
C ASN A 110 5.57 15.43 -4.20
N PRO A 111 5.83 16.75 -4.17
CA PRO A 111 7.19 17.29 -4.12
C PRO A 111 7.96 16.91 -2.84
N ASN A 112 7.29 16.53 -1.76
CA ASN A 112 7.93 16.16 -0.50
C ASN A 112 8.61 14.77 -0.61
N PRO A 113 9.95 14.67 -0.46
CA PRO A 113 10.66 13.40 -0.59
C PRO A 113 10.25 12.35 0.46
N HIS A 114 9.83 12.76 1.65
CA HIS A 114 9.33 11.82 2.66
C HIS A 114 8.03 11.15 2.23
N LEU A 115 7.13 11.90 1.57
CA LEU A 115 5.88 11.34 1.06
C LEU A 115 6.15 10.40 -0.13
N LYS A 116 7.11 10.75 -1.00
CA LYS A 116 7.55 9.87 -2.09
C LYS A 116 8.05 8.52 -1.57
N ASN A 117 8.97 8.55 -0.60
CA ASN A 117 9.54 7.32 -0.03
C ASN A 117 8.46 6.50 0.69
N MET A 118 7.61 7.14 1.49
CA MET A 118 6.49 6.47 2.15
C MET A 118 5.54 5.80 1.15
N ALA A 119 5.26 6.44 0.02
CA ALA A 119 4.42 5.88 -1.03
C ALA A 119 5.06 4.66 -1.71
N LEU A 120 6.35 4.72 -2.00
CA LEU A 120 7.12 3.61 -2.57
C LEU A 120 7.15 2.41 -1.61
N ASP A 121 7.45 2.63 -0.33
CA ASP A 121 7.45 1.59 0.70
C ASP A 121 6.04 0.96 0.87
N ALA A 122 4.99 1.79 0.81
CA ALA A 122 3.61 1.33 0.90
C ALA A 122 3.20 0.48 -0.31
N LEU A 123 3.63 0.87 -1.51
CA LEU A 123 3.42 0.10 -2.73
C LEU A 123 4.15 -1.24 -2.69
N ASP A 124 5.42 -1.26 -2.28
CA ASP A 124 6.20 -2.51 -2.16
C ASP A 124 5.54 -3.50 -1.20
N GLN A 125 5.16 -3.03 -0.01
CA GLN A 125 4.45 -3.84 0.97
C GLN A 125 3.11 -4.36 0.45
N SER A 126 2.35 -3.52 -0.25
CA SER A 126 1.03 -3.90 -0.77
C SER A 126 1.13 -4.91 -1.90
N ILE A 127 2.03 -4.70 -2.85
CA ILE A 127 2.31 -5.65 -3.94
C ILE A 127 2.81 -6.98 -3.36
N SER A 128 3.77 -6.92 -2.45
CA SER A 128 4.33 -8.10 -1.77
C SER A 128 3.28 -8.88 -1.00
N ALA A 129 2.37 -8.21 -0.29
CA ALA A 129 1.29 -8.87 0.44
C ALA A 129 0.34 -9.63 -0.50
N VAL A 130 -0.04 -9.02 -1.63
CA VAL A 130 -0.95 -9.64 -2.59
C VAL A 130 -0.27 -10.81 -3.31
N LEU A 131 0.91 -10.61 -3.89
CA LEU A 131 1.67 -11.66 -4.59
C LEU A 131 2.16 -12.78 -3.65
N GLY A 132 2.43 -12.43 -2.39
CA GLY A 132 2.77 -13.37 -1.32
C GLY A 132 1.61 -14.31 -0.96
N SER A 133 0.37 -13.89 -1.19
CA SER A 133 -0.82 -14.68 -0.86
C SER A 133 -0.95 -15.97 -1.69
N ASN A 134 -1.72 -16.92 -1.19
CA ASN A 134 -1.98 -18.20 -1.87
C ASN A 134 -2.89 -18.08 -3.09
N ARG A 135 -3.38 -16.87 -3.44
CA ARG A 135 -4.32 -16.67 -4.55
C ARG A 135 -3.74 -17.07 -5.91
N PHE A 136 -2.43 -16.95 -6.05
CA PHE A 136 -1.70 -17.23 -7.30
C PHE A 136 -1.16 -18.67 -7.37
N GLN A 137 -1.39 -19.53 -6.36
CA GLN A 137 -0.89 -20.92 -6.37
C GLN A 137 -1.72 -21.85 -7.28
N ASN A 138 -3.00 -21.52 -7.52
CA ASN A 138 -3.93 -22.43 -8.21
C ASN A 138 -3.85 -22.39 -9.73
N TYR A 139 -2.96 -21.60 -10.34
CA TYR A 139 -2.87 -21.44 -11.79
C TYR A 139 -2.62 -22.75 -12.55
N LYS A 140 -1.74 -23.60 -12.02
CA LYS A 140 -1.39 -24.88 -12.65
C LYS A 140 -2.57 -25.86 -12.64
N GLN A 141 -3.39 -25.81 -11.59
CA GLN A 141 -4.55 -26.67 -11.40
C GLN A 141 -5.76 -26.17 -12.21
N LEU A 142 -5.89 -24.85 -12.37
CA LEU A 142 -6.90 -24.24 -13.23
C LEU A 142 -6.65 -24.50 -14.73
N LYS A 143 -5.38 -24.49 -15.16
CA LYS A 143 -5.03 -24.78 -16.57
C LYS A 143 -5.22 -26.23 -16.98
N SER A 144 -5.12 -27.22 -16.08
CA SER A 144 -5.22 -28.63 -16.43
C SER A 144 -6.65 -29.17 -16.53
N LEU A 145 -7.65 -28.41 -16.06
CA LEU A 145 -9.07 -28.82 -16.03
C LEU A 145 -9.97 -28.02 -17.01
N GLN A 146 -9.38 -27.39 -18.04
CA GLN A 146 -10.08 -26.56 -19.05
C GLN A 146 -11.28 -27.28 -19.69
N THR A 147 -12.47 -27.18 -19.07
CA THR A 147 -13.69 -27.78 -19.61
C THR A 147 -14.99 -27.03 -19.28
N SER A 148 -14.97 -25.87 -18.60
CA SER A 148 -16.20 -25.09 -18.33
C SER A 148 -16.02 -23.57 -18.46
N GLN A 149 -17.10 -22.88 -18.87
CA GLN A 149 -17.17 -21.41 -19.02
C GLN A 149 -16.93 -20.64 -17.71
N GLU A 150 -17.32 -21.20 -16.55
CA GLU A 150 -17.09 -20.56 -15.24
C GLU A 150 -15.61 -20.52 -14.87
N MET A 151 -14.82 -21.48 -15.36
CA MET A 151 -13.39 -21.60 -15.12
C MET A 151 -12.59 -20.59 -15.96
N GLU A 152 -13.06 -20.32 -17.17
CA GLU A 152 -12.51 -19.30 -18.08
C GLU A 152 -12.69 -17.89 -17.49
N ALA A 153 -13.90 -17.55 -17.02
CA ALA A 153 -14.15 -16.29 -16.32
C ALA A 153 -13.32 -16.11 -15.04
N SER A 154 -12.97 -17.20 -14.36
CA SER A 154 -12.12 -17.17 -13.17
C SER A 154 -10.65 -16.93 -13.52
N LEU A 155 -10.17 -17.50 -14.63
CA LEU A 155 -8.82 -17.28 -15.15
C LEU A 155 -8.63 -15.83 -15.64
N ASP A 156 -9.64 -15.27 -16.31
CA ASP A 156 -9.63 -13.88 -16.77
C ASP A 156 -9.52 -12.89 -15.60
N LYS A 157 -10.25 -13.14 -14.49
CA LYS A 157 -10.16 -12.33 -13.27
C LYS A 157 -8.79 -12.41 -12.60
N LEU A 158 -8.19 -13.61 -12.56
CA LEU A 158 -6.83 -13.76 -12.01
C LEU A 158 -5.79 -13.05 -12.90
N THR A 159 -5.96 -13.14 -14.21
CA THR A 159 -5.11 -12.46 -15.20
C THR A 159 -5.20 -10.94 -15.05
N SER A 160 -6.43 -10.39 -14.99
CA SER A 160 -6.64 -8.95 -14.83
C SER A 160 -6.07 -8.45 -13.51
N LEU A 161 -6.22 -9.24 -12.44
CA LEU A 161 -5.69 -8.91 -11.13
C LEU A 161 -4.16 -8.88 -11.14
N GLU A 162 -3.49 -9.95 -11.59
CA GLU A 162 -2.02 -10.02 -11.62
C GLU A 162 -1.43 -8.81 -12.38
N CYS A 163 -1.99 -8.49 -13.54
CA CYS A 163 -1.62 -7.31 -14.33
C CYS A 163 -1.88 -6.00 -13.57
N SER A 164 -3.03 -5.89 -12.90
CA SER A 164 -3.39 -4.71 -12.08
C SER A 164 -2.45 -4.53 -10.89
N ILE A 165 -1.93 -5.62 -10.29
CA ILE A 165 -0.96 -5.53 -9.19
C ILE A 165 0.38 -4.95 -9.64
N ILE A 166 0.83 -5.26 -10.86
CA ILE A 166 2.13 -4.79 -11.39
C ILE A 166 2.02 -3.42 -12.08
N SER A 167 0.85 -3.10 -12.64
CA SER A 167 0.56 -1.84 -13.33
C SER A 167 1.06 -0.56 -12.62
N PRO A 168 0.99 -0.41 -11.28
CA PRO A 168 1.39 0.82 -10.61
C PRO A 168 2.87 1.14 -10.78
N LEU A 169 3.73 0.10 -10.86
CA LEU A 169 5.16 0.28 -11.13
C LEU A 169 5.39 0.83 -12.54
N LYS A 170 4.64 0.30 -13.51
CA LYS A 170 4.66 0.83 -14.88
C LYS A 170 4.22 2.30 -14.87
N VAL A 171 3.11 2.63 -14.21
CA VAL A 171 2.58 4.00 -14.12
C VAL A 171 3.60 4.94 -13.50
N LEU A 172 4.20 4.58 -12.35
CA LEU A 172 5.23 5.38 -11.70
C LEU A 172 6.42 5.61 -12.62
N TYR A 173 6.94 4.55 -13.24
CA TYR A 173 8.14 4.65 -14.06
C TYR A 173 7.94 5.55 -15.29
N PHE A 174 6.79 5.45 -15.98
CA PHE A 174 6.53 6.20 -17.21
C PHE A 174 5.92 7.60 -17.02
N SER A 175 5.19 7.83 -15.93
CA SER A 175 4.39 9.07 -15.78
C SER A 175 5.12 10.16 -15.00
N THR A 176 6.12 9.81 -14.17
CA THR A 176 6.85 10.77 -13.33
C THR A 176 8.10 11.30 -14.01
N GLN A 177 8.43 12.57 -13.74
CA GLN A 177 9.75 13.14 -14.07
C GLN A 177 10.78 12.92 -12.96
N SER A 178 10.35 12.44 -11.79
CA SER A 178 11.21 12.27 -10.62
C SER A 178 12.11 11.05 -10.79
N VAL A 179 13.41 11.27 -10.99
CA VAL A 179 14.44 10.22 -11.08
C VAL A 179 14.35 9.25 -9.90
N ASP A 180 14.23 9.75 -8.67
CA ASP A 180 14.13 8.92 -7.47
C ASP A 180 12.92 7.98 -7.47
N VAL A 181 11.78 8.43 -8.00
CA VAL A 181 10.55 7.61 -8.08
C VAL A 181 10.70 6.53 -9.14
N ARG A 182 11.37 6.85 -10.26
CA ARG A 182 11.69 5.86 -11.30
C ARG A 182 12.67 4.80 -10.78
N VAL A 183 13.73 5.20 -10.07
CA VAL A 183 14.63 4.25 -9.36
C VAL A 183 13.85 3.41 -8.37
N GLY A 184 13.03 4.04 -7.51
CA GLY A 184 12.22 3.35 -6.53
C GLY A 184 11.30 2.30 -7.16
N SER A 185 10.61 2.67 -8.24
CA SER A 185 9.78 1.73 -8.99
C SER A 185 10.56 0.54 -9.56
N LEU A 186 11.79 0.76 -10.02
CA LEU A 186 12.66 -0.33 -10.51
C LEU A 186 13.15 -1.23 -9.37
N LYS A 187 13.47 -0.66 -8.20
CA LYS A 187 13.84 -1.42 -7.00
C LYS A 187 12.70 -2.32 -6.53
N ILE A 188 11.48 -1.79 -6.51
CA ILE A 188 10.29 -2.59 -6.18
C ILE A 188 10.09 -3.69 -7.22
N LEU A 189 10.25 -3.39 -8.51
CA LEU A 189 10.16 -4.40 -9.57
C LEU A 189 11.20 -5.52 -9.37
N LEU A 190 12.46 -5.16 -9.06
CA LEU A 190 13.50 -6.14 -8.78
C LEU A 190 13.12 -7.02 -7.58
N HIS A 191 12.71 -6.41 -6.46
CA HIS A 191 12.28 -7.15 -5.27
C HIS A 191 11.14 -8.12 -5.59
N VAL A 192 10.16 -7.69 -6.38
CA VAL A 192 9.05 -8.53 -6.82
C VAL A 192 9.51 -9.70 -7.68
N LEU A 193 10.44 -9.46 -8.62
CA LEU A 193 10.98 -10.51 -9.48
C LEU A 193 11.76 -11.55 -8.68
N GLU A 194 12.59 -11.11 -7.72
CA GLU A 194 13.39 -11.98 -6.86
C GLU A 194 12.53 -12.85 -5.93
N ARG A 195 11.46 -12.28 -5.38
CA ARG A 195 10.59 -12.97 -4.40
C ARG A 195 9.42 -13.74 -5.01
N TYR A 196 8.85 -13.23 -6.09
CA TYR A 196 7.55 -13.68 -6.62
C TYR A 196 7.57 -13.94 -8.12
N GLY A 197 8.72 -13.83 -8.80
CA GLY A 197 8.82 -14.03 -10.25
C GLY A 197 8.24 -15.36 -10.73
N GLU A 198 8.39 -16.43 -9.95
CA GLU A 198 7.81 -17.76 -10.23
C GLU A 198 6.28 -17.82 -10.17
N LYS A 199 5.63 -16.87 -9.48
CA LYS A 199 4.17 -16.77 -9.38
C LYS A 199 3.58 -15.90 -10.48
N LEU A 200 4.40 -15.11 -11.18
CA LEU A 200 3.98 -14.26 -12.29
C LEU A 200 3.85 -15.07 -13.57
N HIS A 201 2.70 -14.97 -14.22
CA HIS A 201 2.38 -15.68 -15.46
C HIS A 201 1.95 -14.71 -16.56
N TYR A 202 1.14 -13.71 -16.21
CA TYR A 202 0.49 -12.82 -17.17
C TYR A 202 1.08 -11.41 -17.19
N SER A 203 1.76 -11.00 -16.13
CA SER A 203 2.37 -9.67 -16.05
C SER A 203 3.69 -9.54 -16.81
N TRP A 204 4.26 -10.65 -17.30
CA TRP A 204 5.55 -10.65 -18.01
C TRP A 204 5.63 -9.70 -19.21
N PRO A 205 4.62 -9.59 -20.11
CA PRO A 205 4.66 -8.61 -21.19
C PRO A 205 4.82 -7.17 -20.70
N ASN A 206 4.10 -6.78 -19.64
CA ASN A 206 4.22 -5.44 -19.05
C ASN A 206 5.59 -5.21 -18.42
N ILE A 207 6.14 -6.23 -17.76
CA ILE A 207 7.47 -6.19 -17.14
C ILE A 207 8.56 -6.06 -18.20
N LEU A 208 8.50 -6.89 -19.24
CA LEU A 208 9.49 -6.88 -20.33
C LEU A 208 9.45 -5.58 -21.12
N GLU A 209 8.27 -4.98 -21.32
CA GLU A 209 8.14 -3.66 -21.93
C GLU A 209 8.86 -2.58 -21.10
N MET A 210 8.65 -2.58 -19.78
CA MET A 210 9.32 -1.65 -18.86
C MET A 210 10.84 -1.85 -18.87
N LEU A 211 11.31 -3.10 -18.76
CA LEU A 211 12.75 -3.42 -18.80
C LEU A 211 13.40 -3.04 -20.12
N ARG A 212 12.70 -3.26 -21.25
CA ARG A 212 13.20 -2.87 -22.57
C ARG A 212 13.37 -1.35 -22.65
N TYR A 213 12.38 -0.59 -22.17
CA TYR A 213 12.49 0.87 -22.18
C TYR A 213 13.67 1.35 -21.33
N VAL A 214 13.85 0.79 -20.13
CA VAL A 214 14.99 1.09 -19.25
C VAL A 214 16.33 0.82 -19.95
N ALA A 215 16.41 -0.23 -20.77
CA ALA A 215 17.63 -0.58 -21.52
C ALA A 215 17.85 0.28 -22.77
N ASP A 216 16.77 0.72 -23.44
CA ASP A 216 16.82 1.51 -24.67
C ASP A 216 17.12 2.99 -24.40
N VAL A 217 16.64 3.54 -23.29
CA VAL A 217 17.04 4.89 -22.88
C VAL A 217 18.46 4.82 -22.32
N SER A 218 19.31 5.78 -22.65
CA SER A 218 20.68 5.96 -22.12
C SER A 218 20.72 6.25 -20.61
N GLU A 219 19.84 5.66 -19.82
CA GLU A 219 19.74 5.76 -18.37
C GLU A 219 20.59 4.68 -17.68
N LYS A 220 21.84 4.51 -18.15
CA LYS A 220 22.77 3.52 -17.59
C LYS A 220 22.96 3.68 -16.07
N ASP A 221 22.87 4.90 -15.58
CA ASP A 221 22.95 5.22 -14.15
C ASP A 221 21.71 4.73 -13.39
N LEU A 222 20.51 4.81 -13.97
CA LEU A 222 19.27 4.32 -13.36
C LEU A 222 19.20 2.80 -13.33
N VAL A 223 19.71 2.12 -14.38
CA VAL A 223 19.87 0.65 -14.37
C VAL A 223 20.77 0.24 -13.22
N THR A 224 21.92 0.91 -13.09
CA THR A 224 22.90 0.59 -12.05
C THR A 224 22.33 0.85 -10.66
N LEU A 225 21.61 1.96 -10.45
CA LEU A 225 21.02 2.31 -9.15
C LEU A 225 19.76 1.51 -8.78
N GLY A 226 18.97 1.13 -9.78
CA GLY A 226 17.72 0.38 -9.61
C GLY A 226 17.92 -1.12 -9.42
N PHE A 227 18.99 -1.69 -10.00
CA PHE A 227 19.28 -3.13 -9.97
C PHE A 227 20.55 -3.51 -9.19
N GLN A 228 21.10 -2.60 -8.40
CA GLN A 228 22.17 -2.93 -7.47
C GLN A 228 21.62 -3.83 -6.35
N VAL A 229 22.23 -5.01 -6.20
CA VAL A 229 22.01 -5.92 -5.07
C VAL A 229 22.30 -5.15 -3.78
N SER A 230 21.27 -4.98 -2.94
CA SER A 230 21.44 -4.41 -1.59
C SER A 230 22.03 -5.43 -0.63
#